data_AF-A0A397HLZ5-F1
#
_entry.id   AF-A0A397HLZ5-F1
#
_cell.length_a   1.000
_cell.length_b   1.000
_cell.length_c   1.000
_cell.angle_alpha   90.00
_cell.angle_beta   90.00
_cell.angle_gamma   90.00
#
_symmetry.space_group_name_H-M   'P 1'
#
loop_
_entity.id
_entity.type
_entity.pdbx_description
1 polymer ?
#
loop_
_entity_poly.entity_id
_entity_poly.type
_entity_poly.pdbx_seq_one_letter_code
_entity_poly.pdbx_strand_id
1 'polypeptide(L)'
;MDFNNSLGIEPNNILALRLTHQKLRGETYQKLGQYNETLTDFNNLIEKEPNNVLALRLRGETYLKLEKYNEALIDFNNYLYQLSDKYFNNLLEKEPNNTLALGLRRETYQKSKMNFNI
;
A
#
# COMPACT_ATOMS: atom_id res chain seq x y z
N MET A 1 -21.81 -7.31 9.39
CA MET A 1 -20.87 -8.22 8.72
C MET A 1 -19.47 -7.74 9.09
N ASP A 2 -18.72 -8.62 9.74
CA ASP A 2 -17.42 -8.33 10.32
C ASP A 2 -16.36 -8.05 9.25
N PHE A 3 -15.83 -6.82 9.23
CA PHE A 3 -14.80 -6.35 8.29
C PHE A 3 -13.38 -6.87 8.60
N ASN A 4 -13.25 -8.00 9.30
CA ASN A 4 -11.98 -8.43 9.89
C ASN A 4 -11.48 -9.80 9.43
N ASN A 5 -12.03 -10.41 8.37
CA ASN A 5 -11.57 -11.74 7.97
C ASN A 5 -11.65 -12.00 6.46
N SER A 6 -10.71 -11.45 5.69
CA SER A 6 -10.49 -11.88 4.29
C SER A 6 -9.18 -11.36 3.70
N LEU A 7 -8.07 -11.55 4.41
CA LEU A 7 -6.76 -11.70 3.79
C LEU A 7 -6.05 -12.81 4.57
N GLY A 8 -5.77 -13.93 3.90
CA GLY A 8 -5.12 -15.12 4.48
C GLY A 8 -3.64 -14.87 4.75
N ILE A 9 -3.34 -13.90 5.60
CA ILE A 9 -1.99 -13.54 6.02
C ILE A 9 -1.87 -13.92 7.46
N GLU A 10 -0.74 -14.52 7.82
CA GLU A 10 -0.37 -14.62 9.22
C GLU A 10 -0.29 -13.21 9.80
N PRO A 11 -1.19 -12.80 10.73
CA PRO A 11 -1.20 -11.46 11.31
C PRO A 11 0.15 -11.11 11.96
N ASN A 12 0.89 -12.14 12.35
CA ASN A 12 2.22 -12.06 12.94
C ASN A 12 3.26 -11.44 11.99
N ASN A 13 3.20 -11.72 10.68
CA ASN A 13 4.21 -11.25 9.73
C ASN A 13 4.07 -9.72 9.51
N ILE A 14 2.84 -9.24 9.25
CA ILE A 14 2.58 -7.81 9.06
C ILE A 14 2.95 -6.99 10.30
N LEU A 15 2.59 -7.49 11.48
CA LEU A 15 2.91 -6.82 12.74
C LEU A 15 4.42 -6.73 12.96
N ALA A 16 5.17 -7.79 12.64
CA ALA A 16 6.62 -7.80 12.71
C ALA A 16 7.22 -6.74 11.77
N LEU A 17 6.81 -6.68 10.50
CA LEU A 17 7.30 -5.69 9.54
C LEU A 17 7.00 -4.25 9.98
N ARG A 18 5.82 -4.02 10.57
CA ARG A 18 5.45 -2.71 11.11
C ARG A 18 6.36 -2.29 12.27
N LEU A 19 6.65 -3.20 13.19
CA LEU A 19 7.52 -2.94 14.34
C LEU A 19 8.95 -2.68 13.90
N THR A 20 9.47 -3.50 12.98
CA THR A 20 10.78 -3.29 12.34
C THR A 20 10.84 -1.92 11.69
N HIS A 21 9.86 -1.57 10.85
CA HIS A 21 9.81 -0.25 10.22
C HIS A 21 9.76 0.91 11.22
N GLN A 22 8.98 0.80 12.32
CA GLN A 22 8.97 1.83 13.37
C GLN A 22 10.33 1.99 14.04
N LYS A 23 11.02 0.88 14.34
CA LYS A 23 12.39 0.91 14.87
C LYS A 23 13.34 1.62 13.90
N LEU A 24 13.23 1.33 12.60
CA LEU A 24 13.99 2.00 11.55
C LEU A 24 13.65 3.48 11.37
N ARG A 25 12.57 4.00 11.96
CA ARG A 25 12.36 5.45 12.01
C ARG A 25 13.16 6.12 13.15
N GLY A 26 13.55 5.39 14.20
CA GLY A 26 14.13 5.95 15.44
C GLY A 26 15.67 6.07 15.56
N GLU A 27 16.47 5.27 14.86
CA GLU A 27 17.96 5.18 15.05
C GLU A 27 18.82 5.91 13.96
N THR A 28 20.14 5.72 13.81
CA THR A 28 20.97 6.40 12.74
C THR A 28 22.06 5.48 12.16
N TYR A 29 22.52 5.78 10.93
CA TYR A 29 23.55 5.12 10.08
C TYR A 29 23.49 3.59 9.85
N GLN A 30 23.32 2.73 10.86
CA GLN A 30 23.11 1.28 10.67
C GLN A 30 21.84 0.96 9.84
N LYS A 31 20.97 1.94 9.67
CA LYS A 31 19.67 1.82 9.01
C LYS A 31 19.72 1.53 7.52
N LEU A 32 20.76 1.97 6.80
CA LEU A 32 20.80 1.78 5.34
C LEU A 32 20.83 0.31 4.93
N GLY A 33 21.53 -0.54 5.70
CA GLY A 33 21.43 -1.98 5.61
C GLY A 33 19.97 -2.36 5.83
N GLN A 34 19.49 -2.18 7.06
CA GLN A 34 18.17 -2.62 7.56
C GLN A 34 16.96 -2.18 6.72
N TYR A 35 17.02 -1.03 6.07
CA TYR A 35 15.99 -0.59 5.14
C TYR A 35 15.91 -1.49 3.90
N ASN A 36 17.03 -2.01 3.38
CA ASN A 36 17.03 -2.94 2.26
C ASN A 36 16.46 -4.32 2.63
N GLU A 37 16.74 -4.87 3.82
CA GLU A 37 16.06 -6.08 4.28
C GLU A 37 14.55 -5.83 4.44
N THR A 38 14.17 -4.69 5.05
CA THR A 38 12.76 -4.32 5.22
C THR A 38 12.04 -4.14 3.88
N LEU A 39 12.69 -3.55 2.87
CA LEU A 39 12.17 -3.47 1.51
C LEU A 39 11.96 -4.86 0.90
N THR A 40 12.88 -5.80 1.12
CA THR A 40 12.77 -7.17 0.63
C THR A 40 11.55 -7.86 1.22
N ASP A 41 11.31 -7.70 2.52
CA ASP A 41 10.14 -8.25 3.17
C ASP A 41 8.83 -7.63 2.65
N PHE A 42 8.79 -6.31 2.43
CA PHE A 42 7.64 -5.67 1.81
C PHE A 42 7.42 -6.11 0.37
N ASN A 43 8.48 -6.35 -0.40
CA ASN A 43 8.38 -6.90 -1.76
C ASN A 43 7.72 -8.28 -1.72
N ASN A 44 8.22 -9.18 -0.87
CA ASN A 44 7.64 -10.52 -0.71
C ASN A 44 6.17 -10.47 -0.27
N LEU A 45 5.80 -9.52 0.60
CA LEU A 45 4.42 -9.33 1.02
C LEU A 45 3.56 -8.82 -0.14
N ILE A 46 4.05 -7.87 -0.94
CA ILE A 46 3.33 -7.30 -2.09
C ILE A 46 3.22 -8.30 -3.24
N GLU A 47 4.20 -9.20 -3.43
CA GLU A 47 4.09 -10.29 -4.40
C GLU A 47 2.93 -11.25 -4.05
N LYS A 48 2.76 -11.53 -2.76
CA LYS A 48 1.64 -12.36 -2.26
C LYS A 48 0.33 -11.57 -2.27
N GLU A 49 0.41 -10.29 -1.95
CA GLU A 49 -0.74 -9.40 -1.80
C GLU A 49 -0.51 -8.04 -2.47
N PRO A 50 -0.74 -7.95 -3.78
CA PRO A 50 -0.44 -6.74 -4.56
C PRO A 50 -1.19 -5.49 -4.09
N ASN A 51 -2.34 -5.71 -3.42
CA ASN A 51 -3.26 -4.65 -2.98
C ASN A 51 -3.12 -4.34 -1.48
N ASN A 52 -2.09 -4.87 -0.79
CA ASN A 52 -1.91 -4.64 0.64
C ASN A 52 -1.53 -3.18 0.91
N VAL A 53 -2.55 -2.40 1.32
CA VAL A 53 -2.46 -0.97 1.61
C VAL A 53 -1.37 -0.64 2.64
N LEU A 54 -1.19 -1.49 3.66
CA LEU A 54 -0.17 -1.23 4.68
C LEU A 54 1.24 -1.46 4.13
N ALA A 55 1.46 -2.54 3.37
CA ALA A 55 2.74 -2.84 2.75
C ALA A 55 3.16 -1.75 1.76
N LEU A 56 2.25 -1.32 0.88
CA LEU A 56 2.48 -0.22 -0.07
C LEU A 56 2.90 1.07 0.64
N ARG A 57 2.18 1.46 1.70
CA ARG A 57 2.53 2.66 2.47
C ARG A 57 3.91 2.56 3.13
N LEU A 58 4.19 1.45 3.81
CA LEU A 58 5.44 1.29 4.55
C LEU A 58 6.65 1.15 3.60
N ARG A 59 6.46 0.51 2.44
CA ARG A 59 7.51 0.43 1.41
C ARG A 59 7.77 1.81 0.79
N GLY A 60 6.74 2.59 0.49
CA GLY A 60 6.88 3.98 0.05
C GLY A 60 7.58 4.88 1.08
N GLU A 61 7.23 4.77 2.36
CA GLU A 61 7.93 5.48 3.45
C GLU A 61 9.40 5.07 3.55
N THR A 62 9.70 3.78 3.36
CA THR A 62 11.08 3.27 3.37
C THR A 62 11.87 3.79 2.17
N TYR A 63 11.27 3.84 0.98
CA TYR A 63 11.88 4.44 -0.20
C TYR A 63 12.18 5.93 -0.01
N LEU A 64 11.31 6.70 0.66
CA LEU A 64 11.62 8.09 1.03
C LEU A 64 12.86 8.20 1.92
N LYS A 65 13.04 7.26 2.86
CA LYS A 65 14.23 7.24 3.73
C LYS A 65 15.51 6.86 3.00
N LEU A 66 15.39 6.21 1.86
CA LEU A 66 16.48 5.87 0.96
C LEU A 66 16.63 6.86 -0.20
N GLU A 67 15.88 7.98 -0.18
CA GLU A 67 15.86 9.00 -1.24
C GLU A 67 15.46 8.45 -2.63
N LYS A 68 14.75 7.32 -2.65
CA LYS A 68 14.20 6.66 -3.84
C LYS A 68 12.81 7.20 -4.16
N TYR A 69 12.76 8.45 -4.60
CA TYR A 69 11.51 9.20 -4.71
C TYR A 69 10.53 8.65 -5.77
N ASN A 70 11.04 8.10 -6.87
CA ASN A 70 10.20 7.55 -7.94
C ASN A 70 9.47 6.29 -7.47
N GLU A 71 10.20 5.38 -6.81
CA GLU A 71 9.63 4.16 -6.25
C GLU A 71 8.64 4.48 -5.12
N ALA A 72 8.97 5.46 -4.27
CA ALA A 72 8.05 5.96 -3.25
C ALA A 72 6.76 6.51 -3.86
N LEU A 73 6.86 7.30 -4.94
CA LEU A 73 5.71 7.87 -5.62
C LEU A 73 4.80 6.79 -6.22
N ILE A 74 5.38 5.77 -6.84
CA ILE A 74 4.63 4.62 -7.38
C ILE A 74 3.86 3.93 -6.25
N ASP A 75 4.51 3.63 -5.13
CA ASP A 75 3.88 2.96 -4.00
C ASP A 75 2.78 3.81 -3.35
N PHE A 76 2.98 5.11 -3.20
CA PHE A 76 1.95 6.00 -2.67
C PHE A 76 0.75 6.16 -3.61
N ASN A 77 0.98 6.20 -4.93
CA ASN A 77 -0.10 6.21 -5.91
C ASN A 77 -0.93 4.92 -5.82
N ASN A 78 -0.27 3.77 -5.70
CA ASN A 78 -0.94 2.49 -5.52
C ASN A 78 -1.72 2.45 -4.20
N TYR A 79 -1.11 2.91 -3.11
CA TYR A 79 -1.76 3.03 -1.80
C TYR A 79 -3.06 3.86 -1.87
N LEU A 80 -3.00 5.05 -2.49
CA LEU A 80 -4.16 5.93 -2.64
C LEU A 80 -5.24 5.31 -3.54
N TYR A 81 -4.83 4.64 -4.62
CA TYR A 81 -5.75 3.93 -5.50
C TYR A 81 -6.51 2.83 -4.75
N GLN A 82 -5.82 1.97 -3.98
CA GLN A 82 -6.45 0.89 -3.23
C GLN A 82 -7.42 1.40 -2.15
N LEU A 83 -7.08 2.50 -1.46
CA LEU A 83 -8.00 3.14 -0.51
C LEU A 83 -9.25 3.69 -1.20
N SER A 84 -9.08 4.32 -2.36
CA SER A 84 -10.18 4.87 -3.13
C SER A 84 -11.10 3.76 -3.66
N ASP A 85 -10.53 2.69 -4.21
CA ASP A 85 -11.32 1.54 -4.69
C ASP A 85 -12.11 0.90 -3.55
N LYS A 86 -11.49 0.69 -2.38
CA LYS A 86 -12.19 0.20 -1.18
C LYS A 86 -13.33 1.12 -0.74
N TYR A 87 -13.11 2.44 -0.76
CA TYR A 87 -14.16 3.41 -0.44
C TYR A 87 -15.34 3.31 -1.42
N PHE A 88 -15.07 3.27 -2.73
CA PHE A 88 -16.13 3.17 -3.73
C PHE A 88 -16.84 1.82 -3.68
N ASN A 89 -16.14 0.71 -3.42
CA ASN A 89 -16.77 -0.59 -3.24
C ASN A 89 -17.78 -0.57 -2.07
N ASN A 90 -17.37 -0.06 -0.91
CA ASN A 90 -18.26 0.06 0.25
C ASN A 90 -19.47 0.97 -0.01
N LEU A 91 -19.30 2.02 -0.83
CA LEU A 91 -20.40 2.90 -1.20
C LEU A 91 -21.37 2.20 -2.17
N LEU A 92 -20.84 1.49 -3.17
CA LEU A 92 -21.62 0.75 -4.15
C LEU A 92 -22.35 -0.46 -3.55
N GLU A 93 -21.82 -1.06 -2.48
CA GLU A 93 -22.55 -2.09 -1.72
C GLU A 93 -23.85 -1.53 -1.10
N LYS A 94 -23.84 -0.26 -0.66
CA LYS A 94 -25.00 0.41 -0.07
C LYS A 94 -25.92 1.00 -1.13
N GLU A 95 -25.33 1.54 -2.19
CA GLU A 95 -26.02 2.22 -3.29
C GLU A 95 -25.49 1.73 -4.65
N PRO A 96 -25.94 0.56 -5.14
CA PRO A 96 -25.37 -0.06 -6.34
C PRO A 96 -25.48 0.79 -7.61
N ASN A 97 -26.46 1.69 -7.65
CA ASN A 97 -26.73 2.56 -8.79
C ASN A 97 -26.19 3.99 -8.60
N ASN A 98 -25.28 4.22 -7.64
CA ASN A 98 -24.68 5.53 -7.44
C ASN A 98 -23.76 5.88 -8.63
N THR A 99 -24.29 6.68 -9.55
CA THR A 99 -23.62 7.05 -10.81
C THR A 99 -22.35 7.86 -10.57
N LEU A 100 -22.29 8.67 -9.52
CA LEU A 100 -21.10 9.41 -9.12
C LEU A 100 -19.97 8.46 -8.69
N ALA A 101 -20.28 7.48 -7.84
CA ALA A 101 -19.32 6.49 -7.36
C ALA A 101 -18.76 5.63 -8.51
N LEU A 102 -19.62 5.19 -9.42
CA LEU A 102 -19.22 4.45 -10.63
C LEU A 102 -18.29 5.29 -11.53
N GLY A 103 -18.60 6.57 -11.72
CA GLY A 103 -17.79 7.51 -12.51
C GLY A 103 -16.41 7.72 -11.91
N LEU A 104 -16.33 8.08 -10.62
CA LEU A 104 -15.07 8.35 -9.94
C LEU A 104 -14.18 7.10 -9.83
N ARG A 105 -14.77 5.92 -9.62
CA ARG A 105 -14.04 4.66 -9.63
C ARG A 105 -13.39 4.37 -10.99
N ARG A 106 -14.11 4.65 -12.08
CA ARG A 106 -13.58 4.50 -13.45
C ARG A 106 -12.42 5.46 -13.70
N GLU A 107 -12.54 6.73 -13.29
CA GLU A 107 -11.48 7.72 -13.47
C GLU A 107 -10.21 7.39 -12.67
N THR A 108 -10.38 6.98 -11.42
CA THR A 108 -9.25 6.59 -10.55
C THR A 108 -8.49 5.40 -11.11
N TYR A 109 -9.18 4.41 -11.70
CA TYR A 109 -8.54 3.28 -12.40
C TYR A 109 -7.77 3.70 -13.66
N GLN A 110 -8.27 4.67 -14.43
CA GLN A 110 -7.58 5.14 -15.63
C GLN A 110 -6.31 5.93 -15.27
N LYS A 111 -6.40 6.82 -14.27
CA LYS A 111 -5.26 7.60 -13.78
C LYS A 111 -4.17 6.71 -13.18
N SER A 112 -4.53 5.66 -12.44
CA SER A 112 -3.54 4.72 -11.91
C SER A 112 -2.78 4.03 -13.05
N LYS A 113 -3.47 3.55 -14.09
CA LYS A 113 -2.83 2.93 -15.27
C LYS A 113 -1.88 3.85 -16.03
N MET A 114 -2.17 5.15 -16.11
CA MET A 114 -1.29 6.11 -16.80
C MET A 114 0.00 6.41 -16.04
N ASN A 115 0.00 6.32 -14.72
CA ASN A 115 1.15 6.64 -13.87
C ASN A 115 2.23 5.53 -13.83
N PHE A 116 2.02 4.38 -14.48
CA PHE A 116 3.01 3.28 -14.58
C PHE A 116 3.92 3.38 -15.83
N ASN A 117 3.76 4.41 -16.67
CA ASN A 117 4.53 4.58 -17.92
C ASN A 117 5.71 5.56 -17.80
N ILE A 118 6.37 5.63 -16.64
CA ILE A 118 7.54 6.51 -16.42
C ILE A 118 8.81 5.66 -16.32
#